data_AF-A0A6N7EJX4-F1
#
_entry.id   AF-A0A6N7EJX4-F1
#
_cell.length_a   1.000
_cell.length_b   1.000
_cell.length_c   1.000
_cell.angle_alpha   90.00
_cell.angle_beta   90.00
_cell.angle_gamma   90.00
#
_symmetry.space_group_name_H-M   'P 1'
#
loop_
_entity.id
_entity.type
_entity.pdbx_description
1 polymer ?
#
loop_
_entity_poly.entity_id
_entity_poly.type
_entity_poly.pdbx_seq_one_letter_code
_entity_poly.pdbx_strand_id
1 'polypeptide(L)'
;AGNLTPAGVWGAGRPSDWADALEAARLVARTVGVELTARAGDLAPWHPGRCAELVVDGAVVGHAGELHPKVTAAMDLPARTVAFELDLDAVLAASPAEPIQVAPVSTFPLAKEDVALVVDASVPAADVHAAVVEGAGELAEEVRLFDVYAGDQLGEGKKSLAFALRLRAPDRTLTAEETAAVRKRIVKVAGQRVGAVLRA
;
A
#
# COMPACT_ATOMS: atom_id res chain seq x y z
N ALA A 1 -12.58 19.82 7.20
CA ALA A 1 -11.15 20.07 6.93
C ALA A 1 -10.47 20.60 8.17
N GLY A 2 -9.22 20.21 8.35
CA GLY A 2 -8.40 20.62 9.47
C GLY A 2 -6.98 20.14 9.24
N ASN A 3 -6.04 20.68 10.02
CA ASN A 3 -4.70 20.14 10.04
C ASN A 3 -4.75 18.79 10.76
N LEU A 4 -4.30 17.72 10.11
CA LEU A 4 -4.13 16.44 10.80
C LEU A 4 -3.08 16.59 11.91
N THR A 5 -1.98 17.28 11.58
CA THR A 5 -0.98 17.68 12.56
C THR A 5 -1.08 19.18 12.77
N PRO A 6 -1.42 19.66 13.98
CA PRO A 6 -1.41 21.08 14.30
C PRO A 6 -0.01 21.69 14.08
N ALA A 7 0.02 22.96 13.69
CA ALA A 7 1.25 23.73 13.70
C ALA A 7 1.76 23.90 15.14
N GLY A 8 3.08 23.88 15.33
CA GLY A 8 3.68 23.98 16.65
C GLY A 8 5.21 24.01 16.59
N VAL A 9 5.85 23.72 17.73
CA VAL A 9 7.33 23.72 17.85
C VAL A 9 8.02 22.67 16.95
N TRP A 10 7.26 21.68 16.47
CA TRP A 10 7.70 20.65 15.54
C TRP A 10 7.52 21.02 14.05
N GLY A 11 6.92 22.18 13.73
CA GLY A 11 6.81 22.69 12.36
C GLY A 11 5.45 23.30 12.00
N ALA A 12 5.25 23.55 10.70
CA ALA A 12 4.08 24.26 10.16
C ALA A 12 2.75 23.48 10.24
N GLY A 13 2.78 22.23 10.73
CA GLY A 13 1.64 21.32 10.67
C GLY A 13 1.43 20.74 9.27
N ARG A 14 0.43 19.86 9.14
CA ARG A 14 0.08 19.21 7.87
C ARG A 14 -1.44 19.20 7.69
N PRO A 15 -1.98 19.70 6.55
CA PRO A 15 -3.40 19.55 6.23
C PRO A 15 -3.74 18.08 6.00
N SER A 16 -4.97 17.68 6.33
CA SER A 16 -5.47 16.35 5.96
C SER A 16 -5.51 16.18 4.44
N ASP A 17 -5.14 15.00 3.93
CA ASP A 17 -5.24 14.62 2.53
C ASP A 17 -5.92 13.25 2.35
N TRP A 18 -6.03 12.78 1.10
CA TRP A 18 -6.70 11.51 0.76
C TRP A 18 -6.08 10.30 1.47
N ALA A 19 -4.78 10.34 1.79
CA ALA A 19 -4.10 9.23 2.43
C ALA A 19 -4.56 9.07 3.88
N ASP A 20 -4.91 10.18 4.53
CA ASP A 20 -5.45 10.16 5.89
C ASP A 20 -6.83 9.50 5.97
N ALA A 21 -7.68 9.73 4.96
CA ALA A 21 -8.97 9.04 4.86
C ALA A 21 -8.79 7.53 4.64
N LEU A 22 -7.84 7.15 3.78
CA LEU A 22 -7.53 5.75 3.53
C LEU A 22 -6.93 5.06 4.77
N GLU A 23 -6.03 5.72 5.49
CA GLU A 23 -5.45 5.19 6.72
C GLU A 23 -6.47 5.09 7.86
N ALA A 24 -7.44 6.00 7.93
CA ALA A 24 -8.55 5.89 8.87
C ALA A 24 -9.39 4.62 8.59
N ALA A 25 -9.72 4.33 7.33
CA ALA A 25 -10.40 3.10 6.95
C ALA A 25 -9.57 1.83 7.27
N ARG A 26 -8.27 1.85 6.96
CA ARG A 26 -7.36 0.74 7.30
C ARG A 26 -7.21 0.57 8.81
N LEU A 27 -7.24 1.63 9.59
CA LEU A 27 -7.22 1.56 11.04
C LEU A 27 -8.43 0.78 11.56
N VAL A 28 -9.64 1.11 11.08
CA VAL A 28 -10.87 0.40 11.45
C VAL A 28 -10.74 -1.10 11.14
N ALA A 29 -10.32 -1.46 9.92
CA ALA A 29 -10.15 -2.86 9.52
C ALA A 29 -9.10 -3.59 10.38
N ARG A 30 -7.93 -2.98 10.61
CA ARG A 30 -6.87 -3.55 11.46
C ARG A 30 -7.33 -3.77 12.90
N THR A 31 -8.18 -2.89 13.45
CA THR A 31 -8.72 -3.04 14.81
C THR A 31 -9.53 -4.32 14.97
N VAL A 32 -10.19 -4.79 13.91
CA VAL A 32 -10.98 -6.04 13.91
C VAL A 32 -10.28 -7.20 13.20
N GLY A 33 -8.97 -7.07 12.94
CA GLY A 33 -8.16 -8.14 12.35
C GLY A 33 -8.46 -8.43 10.88
N VAL A 34 -9.06 -7.49 10.15
CA VAL A 34 -9.40 -7.63 8.72
C VAL A 34 -8.33 -6.97 7.86
N GLU A 35 -7.89 -7.69 6.82
CA GLU A 35 -7.02 -7.12 5.79
C GLU A 35 -7.87 -6.34 4.78
N LEU A 36 -7.61 -5.03 4.68
CA LEU A 36 -8.30 -4.13 3.76
C LEU A 36 -7.33 -3.66 2.69
N THR A 37 -7.67 -3.95 1.45
CA THR A 37 -6.96 -3.46 0.26
C THR A 37 -7.69 -2.29 -0.36
N ALA A 38 -6.99 -1.51 -1.18
CA ALA A 38 -7.56 -0.35 -1.85
C ALA A 38 -7.13 -0.31 -3.31
N ARG A 39 -8.06 0.06 -4.18
CA ARG A 39 -7.81 0.26 -5.62
C ARG A 39 -8.48 1.55 -6.10
N ALA A 40 -8.04 2.08 -7.23
CA ALA A 40 -8.62 3.29 -7.80
C ALA A 40 -10.14 3.10 -8.03
N GLY A 41 -10.93 4.06 -7.55
CA GLY A 41 -12.38 4.08 -7.72
C GLY A 41 -12.84 5.34 -8.45
N ASP A 42 -14.03 5.27 -9.04
CA ASP A 42 -14.71 6.42 -9.64
C ASP A 42 -16.20 6.35 -9.29
N LEU A 43 -16.56 6.92 -8.14
CA LEU A 43 -17.93 6.93 -7.64
C LEU A 43 -18.26 8.29 -7.02
N ALA A 44 -19.43 8.85 -7.33
CA ALA A 44 -19.93 10.01 -6.61
C ALA A 44 -20.18 9.64 -5.13
N PRO A 45 -19.89 10.52 -4.15
CA PRO A 45 -19.56 11.94 -4.27
C PRO A 45 -18.05 12.25 -4.38
N TRP A 46 -17.22 11.27 -4.66
CA TRP A 46 -15.75 11.40 -4.63
C TRP A 46 -15.16 12.06 -5.86
N HIS A 47 -13.92 12.50 -5.74
CA HIS A 47 -13.13 13.00 -6.86
C HIS A 47 -12.60 11.83 -7.72
N PRO A 48 -12.76 11.85 -9.07
CA PRO A 48 -12.50 10.71 -9.96
C PRO A 48 -11.03 10.25 -10.00
N GLY A 49 -10.08 11.14 -9.68
CA GLY A 49 -8.65 10.79 -9.56
C GLY A 49 -8.14 10.59 -8.13
N ARG A 50 -9.01 10.71 -7.12
CA ARG A 50 -8.63 10.72 -5.70
C ARG A 50 -9.67 10.01 -4.84
N CYS A 51 -10.19 8.92 -5.38
CA CYS A 51 -11.11 8.00 -4.72
C CYS A 51 -10.49 6.62 -4.76
N ALA A 52 -10.58 5.90 -3.65
CA ALA A 52 -10.25 4.50 -3.54
C ALA A 52 -11.51 3.71 -3.19
N GLU A 53 -11.73 2.61 -3.90
CA GLU A 53 -12.59 1.53 -3.43
C GLU A 53 -11.85 0.76 -2.34
N LEU A 54 -12.54 0.49 -1.24
CA LEU A 54 -12.03 -0.29 -0.12
C LEU A 54 -12.54 -1.73 -0.26
N VAL A 55 -11.62 -2.69 -0.29
CA VAL A 55 -11.92 -4.07 -0.68
C VAL A 55 -11.47 -5.04 0.43
N VAL A 56 -12.40 -5.92 0.82
CA VAL A 56 -12.19 -7.03 1.77
C VAL A 56 -12.67 -8.31 1.08
N ASP A 57 -11.85 -9.35 1.05
CA ASP A 57 -12.14 -10.64 0.41
C ASP A 57 -12.68 -10.52 -1.03
N GLY A 58 -12.21 -9.52 -1.77
CA GLY A 58 -12.63 -9.23 -3.14
C GLY A 58 -13.95 -8.46 -3.28
N ALA A 59 -14.67 -8.22 -2.19
CA ALA A 59 -15.89 -7.40 -2.16
C ALA A 59 -15.58 -5.94 -1.80
N VAL A 60 -16.23 -5.00 -2.48
CA VAL A 60 -16.15 -3.57 -2.14
C VAL A 60 -17.00 -3.33 -0.88
N VAL A 61 -16.36 -2.87 0.19
CA VAL A 61 -16.99 -2.59 1.49
C VAL A 61 -17.07 -1.10 1.79
N GLY A 62 -16.60 -0.23 0.89
CA GLY A 62 -16.61 1.20 1.13
C GLY A 62 -15.73 2.00 0.19
N HIS A 63 -15.57 3.28 0.49
CA HIS A 63 -14.79 4.22 -0.30
C HIS A 63 -14.03 5.20 0.60
N ALA A 64 -12.86 5.66 0.17
CA ALA A 64 -12.11 6.72 0.84
C ALA A 64 -11.47 7.66 -0.16
N GLY A 65 -11.36 8.95 0.17
CA GLY A 65 -10.66 9.89 -0.69
C GLY A 65 -11.02 11.36 -0.47
N GLU A 66 -10.74 12.16 -1.49
CA GLU A 66 -11.17 13.57 -1.55
C GLU A 66 -12.60 13.65 -2.13
N LEU A 67 -13.46 14.46 -1.52
CA LEU A 67 -14.78 14.77 -2.07
C LEU A 67 -14.66 15.59 -3.36
N HIS A 68 -15.61 15.42 -4.27
CA HIS A 68 -15.64 16.17 -5.51
C HIS A 68 -15.81 17.68 -5.22
N PRO A 69 -15.08 18.59 -5.91
CA PRO A 69 -15.17 20.04 -5.68
C PRO A 69 -16.59 20.62 -5.76
N LYS A 70 -17.42 20.08 -6.66
CA LYS A 70 -18.85 20.43 -6.75
C LYS A 70 -19.64 20.06 -5.49
N VAL A 71 -19.33 18.92 -4.87
CA VAL A 71 -19.97 18.47 -3.62
C VAL A 71 -19.55 19.38 -2.49
N THR A 72 -18.25 19.67 -2.36
CA THR A 72 -17.77 20.57 -1.31
C THR A 72 -18.36 21.97 -1.46
N ALA A 73 -18.46 22.49 -2.69
CA ALA A 73 -19.09 23.79 -2.93
C ALA A 73 -20.60 23.81 -2.64
N ALA A 74 -21.33 22.76 -3.05
CA ALA A 74 -22.77 22.68 -2.83
C ALA A 74 -23.15 22.54 -1.35
N MET A 75 -22.27 21.94 -0.55
CA MET A 75 -22.49 21.66 0.88
C MET A 75 -21.76 22.65 1.80
N ASP A 76 -21.17 23.71 1.25
CA ASP A 76 -20.35 24.69 1.99
C ASP A 76 -19.24 24.06 2.86
N LEU A 77 -18.64 22.99 2.33
CA LEU A 77 -17.51 22.31 2.96
C LEU A 77 -16.19 22.96 2.51
N PRO A 78 -15.16 22.94 3.37
CA PRO A 78 -13.85 23.43 2.98
C PRO A 78 -13.30 22.67 1.76
N ALA A 79 -12.53 23.37 0.93
CA ALA A 79 -11.87 22.78 -0.23
C ALA A 79 -10.97 21.60 0.17
N ARG A 80 -10.93 20.57 -0.68
CA ARG A 80 -10.17 19.33 -0.45
C ARG A 80 -10.56 18.60 0.83
N THR A 81 -11.83 18.71 1.25
CA THR A 81 -12.35 17.86 2.32
C THR A 81 -12.21 16.39 1.93
N VAL A 82 -11.62 15.61 2.83
CA VAL A 82 -11.44 14.16 2.69
C VAL A 82 -12.43 13.45 3.57
N ALA A 83 -12.84 12.26 3.17
CA ALA A 83 -13.75 11.41 3.93
C ALA A 83 -13.49 9.94 3.62
N PHE A 84 -14.04 9.05 4.45
CA PHE A 84 -14.18 7.63 4.15
C PHE A 84 -15.54 7.15 4.63
N GLU A 85 -16.02 6.08 4.01
CA GLU A 85 -17.22 5.35 4.38
C GLU A 85 -16.93 3.86 4.30
N LEU A 86 -17.43 3.10 5.27
CA LEU A 86 -17.28 1.65 5.37
C LEU A 86 -18.61 1.03 5.80
N ASP A 87 -19.00 -0.02 5.10
CA ASP A 87 -20.01 -0.97 5.57
C ASP A 87 -19.41 -1.79 6.70
N LEU A 88 -19.76 -1.42 7.93
CA LEU A 88 -19.23 -2.07 9.12
C LEU A 88 -19.74 -3.51 9.27
N ASP A 89 -20.95 -3.82 8.79
CA ASP A 89 -21.50 -5.17 8.85
C ASP A 89 -20.69 -6.11 7.95
N ALA A 90 -20.35 -5.67 6.74
CA ALA A 90 -19.50 -6.43 5.82
C ALA A 90 -18.07 -6.61 6.39
N VAL A 91 -17.49 -5.58 7.00
CA VAL A 91 -16.16 -5.66 7.61
C VAL A 91 -16.17 -6.59 8.82
N LEU A 92 -17.16 -6.50 9.71
CA LEU A 92 -17.24 -7.36 10.89
C LEU A 92 -17.53 -8.83 10.53
N ALA A 93 -18.30 -9.07 9.47
CA ALA A 93 -18.55 -10.42 8.97
C ALA A 93 -17.27 -11.11 8.46
N ALA A 94 -16.30 -10.35 7.97
CA ALA A 94 -14.98 -10.85 7.55
C ALA A 94 -13.97 -10.96 8.71
N SER A 95 -14.32 -10.49 9.91
CA SER A 95 -13.42 -10.55 11.07
C SER A 95 -13.17 -12.01 11.48
N PRO A 96 -11.90 -12.42 11.65
CA PRO A 96 -11.59 -13.78 12.04
C PRO A 96 -12.13 -14.09 13.43
N ALA A 97 -12.94 -15.15 13.53
CA ALA A 97 -13.43 -15.67 14.81
C ALA A 97 -12.37 -16.50 15.57
N GLU A 98 -11.31 -16.91 14.86
CA GLU A 98 -10.26 -17.75 15.43
C GLU A 98 -9.31 -16.95 16.33
N PRO A 99 -8.81 -17.54 17.43
CA PRO A 99 -7.79 -16.93 18.25
C PRO A 99 -6.54 -16.63 17.42
N ILE A 100 -5.90 -15.49 17.70
CA ILE A 100 -4.61 -15.12 17.11
C ILE A 100 -3.61 -16.26 17.34
N GLN A 101 -3.16 -16.88 16.25
CA GLN A 101 -2.13 -17.91 16.30
C GLN A 101 -0.78 -17.27 16.57
N VAL A 102 -0.09 -17.74 17.61
CA VAL A 102 1.26 -17.27 17.94
C VAL A 102 2.26 -18.08 17.12
N ALA A 103 2.89 -17.45 16.13
CA ALA A 103 4.01 -18.05 15.41
C ALA A 103 5.31 -17.97 16.24
N PRO A 104 6.17 -18.99 16.20
CA PRO A 104 7.48 -18.92 16.84
C PRO A 104 8.33 -17.82 16.19
N VAL A 105 8.97 -17.00 17.01
CA VAL A 105 9.90 -15.97 16.53
C VAL A 105 11.22 -16.65 16.15
N SER A 106 11.57 -16.60 14.86
CA SER A 106 12.83 -17.17 14.39
C SER A 106 14.04 -16.41 14.96
N THR A 107 15.00 -17.15 15.51
CA THR A 107 16.26 -16.60 16.02
C THR A 107 17.35 -16.50 14.95
N PHE A 108 17.06 -16.90 13.70
CA PHE A 108 18.02 -16.84 12.61
C PHE A 108 18.26 -15.39 12.14
N PRO A 109 19.47 -15.07 11.64
CA PRO A 109 19.78 -13.75 11.12
C PRO A 109 18.83 -13.34 9.99
N LEU A 110 18.49 -12.05 9.95
CA LEU A 110 17.68 -11.46 8.90
C LEU A 110 18.57 -10.97 7.77
N ALA A 111 18.25 -11.37 6.54
CA ALA A 111 18.88 -10.79 5.36
C ALA A 111 18.04 -9.61 4.85
N LYS A 112 18.71 -8.55 4.41
CA LYS A 112 18.07 -7.35 3.86
C LYS A 112 18.43 -7.24 2.39
N GLU A 113 17.43 -7.06 1.55
CA GLU A 113 17.60 -6.88 0.12
C GLU A 113 16.75 -5.71 -0.33
N ASP A 114 17.32 -4.83 -1.15
CA ASP A 114 16.58 -3.73 -1.76
C ASP A 114 16.44 -4.01 -3.26
N VAL A 115 15.26 -3.72 -3.81
CA VAL A 115 14.98 -3.88 -5.24
C VAL A 115 14.29 -2.63 -5.77
N ALA A 116 14.87 -2.03 -6.81
CA ALA A 116 14.28 -0.90 -7.51
C ALA A 116 13.72 -1.35 -8.87
N LEU A 117 12.41 -1.14 -9.07
CA LEU A 117 11.67 -1.55 -10.26
C LEU A 117 11.13 -0.33 -11.00
N VAL A 118 11.38 -0.25 -12.31
CA VAL A 118 10.81 0.76 -13.21
C VAL A 118 9.57 0.20 -13.88
N VAL A 119 8.47 0.94 -13.81
CA VAL A 119 7.17 0.61 -14.43
C VAL A 119 6.58 1.85 -15.12
N ASP A 120 5.53 1.66 -15.92
CA ASP A 120 4.71 2.77 -16.41
C ASP A 120 4.06 3.52 -15.24
N ALA A 121 3.96 4.84 -15.38
CA ALA A 121 3.44 5.73 -14.35
C ALA A 121 1.98 5.40 -13.98
N SER A 122 1.21 4.86 -14.93
CA SER A 122 -0.16 4.41 -14.76
C SER A 122 -0.31 3.13 -13.92
N VAL A 123 0.74 2.30 -13.79
CA VAL A 123 0.67 1.05 -13.03
C VAL A 123 0.55 1.37 -11.53
N PRO A 124 -0.50 0.91 -10.83
CA PRO A 124 -0.64 1.11 -9.39
C PRO A 124 0.54 0.54 -8.61
N ALA A 125 1.04 1.28 -7.62
CA ALA A 125 2.14 0.80 -6.77
C ALA A 125 1.76 -0.47 -5.98
N ALA A 126 0.47 -0.64 -5.67
CA ALA A 126 -0.07 -1.84 -5.04
C ALA A 126 0.11 -3.10 -5.91
N ASP A 127 -0.06 -2.99 -7.23
CA ASP A 127 0.12 -4.12 -8.14
C ASP A 127 1.60 -4.55 -8.23
N VAL A 128 2.50 -3.56 -8.21
CA VAL A 128 3.95 -3.83 -8.16
C VAL A 128 4.33 -4.45 -6.81
N HIS A 129 3.81 -3.94 -5.70
CA HIS A 129 4.03 -4.51 -4.37
C HIS A 129 3.54 -5.97 -4.30
N ALA A 130 2.34 -6.26 -4.80
CA ALA A 130 1.82 -7.62 -4.86
C ALA A 130 2.70 -8.56 -5.69
N ALA A 131 3.24 -8.10 -6.83
CA ALA A 131 4.18 -8.87 -7.63
C ALA A 131 5.53 -9.11 -6.91
N VAL A 132 6.00 -8.14 -6.12
CA VAL A 132 7.21 -8.29 -5.30
C VAL A 132 6.99 -9.29 -4.17
N VAL A 133 5.86 -9.21 -3.45
CA VAL A 133 5.49 -10.16 -2.40
C VAL A 133 5.41 -11.59 -2.96
N GLU A 134 4.73 -11.78 -4.09
CA GLU A 134 4.62 -13.07 -4.76
C GLU A 134 6.01 -13.61 -5.18
N GLY A 135 6.85 -12.78 -5.79
CA GLY A 135 8.18 -13.20 -6.21
C GLY A 135 9.13 -13.50 -5.03
N ALA A 136 8.93 -12.83 -3.90
CA ALA A 136 9.72 -13.06 -2.70
C ALA A 136 9.36 -14.38 -2.02
N GLY A 137 8.07 -14.73 -2.01
CA GLY A 137 7.55 -15.98 -1.47
C GLY A 137 7.67 -16.09 0.04
N GLU A 138 7.66 -17.31 0.56
CA GLU A 138 7.62 -17.60 2.02
C GLU A 138 8.84 -17.11 2.81
N LEU A 139 9.94 -16.77 2.11
CA LEU A 139 11.11 -16.20 2.77
C LEU A 139 10.92 -14.72 3.14
N ALA A 140 9.91 -14.04 2.59
CA ALA A 140 9.62 -12.66 2.89
C ALA A 140 8.91 -12.51 4.24
N GLU A 141 9.63 -11.98 5.21
CA GLU A 141 9.05 -11.56 6.49
C GLU A 141 8.40 -10.16 6.34
N GLU A 142 8.97 -9.30 5.50
CA GLU A 142 8.43 -7.97 5.21
C GLU A 142 8.83 -7.51 3.80
N VAL A 143 7.90 -6.84 3.10
CA VAL A 143 8.15 -6.11 1.86
C VAL A 143 7.58 -4.70 2.00
N ARG A 144 8.45 -3.68 1.96
CA ARG A 144 8.05 -2.29 2.19
C ARG A 144 8.50 -1.39 1.04
N LEU A 145 7.54 -0.72 0.40
CA LEU A 145 7.84 0.40 -0.51
C LEU A 145 8.36 1.58 0.32
N PHE A 146 9.54 2.10 -0.02
CA PHE A 146 10.14 3.22 0.72
C PHE A 146 10.50 4.43 -0.14
N ASP A 147 10.55 4.27 -1.47
CA ASP A 147 10.80 5.39 -2.39
C ASP A 147 10.00 5.25 -3.69
N VAL A 148 9.50 6.38 -4.17
CA VAL A 148 8.80 6.53 -5.44
C VAL A 148 9.44 7.70 -6.18
N TYR A 149 10.21 7.38 -7.22
CA TYR A 149 10.91 8.38 -8.02
C TYR A 149 10.27 8.52 -9.40
N ALA A 150 9.86 9.73 -9.75
CA ALA A 150 9.43 10.12 -11.08
C ALA A 150 10.33 11.28 -11.55
N GLY A 151 11.15 11.03 -12.55
CA GLY A 151 12.08 12.04 -13.08
C GLY A 151 12.61 11.65 -14.45
N ASP A 152 13.12 12.65 -15.18
CA ASP A 152 13.43 12.55 -16.61
C ASP A 152 14.43 11.43 -16.96
N GLN A 153 15.29 11.05 -16.02
CA GLN A 153 16.28 9.97 -16.19
C GLN A 153 15.66 8.58 -16.43
N LEU A 154 14.38 8.39 -16.11
CA LEU A 154 13.66 7.13 -16.34
C LEU A 154 12.99 7.06 -17.72
N GLY A 155 12.95 8.17 -18.45
CA GLY A 155 12.09 8.33 -19.63
C GLY A 155 10.69 8.82 -19.26
N GLU A 156 10.04 9.49 -20.22
CA GLU A 156 8.70 10.05 -20.04
C GLU A 156 7.68 8.93 -19.73
N GLY A 157 6.76 9.20 -18.80
CA GLY A 157 5.71 8.26 -18.43
C GLY A 157 6.17 7.07 -17.59
N LYS A 158 7.40 7.06 -17.06
CA LYS A 158 7.90 6.01 -16.17
C LYS A 158 8.04 6.48 -14.73
N LYS A 159 8.01 5.53 -13.79
CA LYS A 159 8.36 5.73 -12.38
C LYS A 159 9.16 4.56 -11.85
N SER A 160 10.01 4.83 -10.87
CA SER A 160 10.83 3.84 -10.15
C SER A 160 10.27 3.66 -8.75
N LEU A 161 10.03 2.42 -8.35
CA LEU A 161 9.56 2.04 -7.02
C LEU A 161 10.67 1.22 -6.33
N ALA A 162 11.12 1.68 -5.17
CA ALA A 162 12.14 0.99 -4.39
C ALA A 162 11.53 0.26 -3.19
N PHE A 163 11.76 -1.05 -3.12
CA PHE A 163 11.27 -1.93 -2.07
C PHE A 163 12.42 -2.39 -1.20
N ALA A 164 12.22 -2.33 0.11
CA ALA A 164 13.10 -2.94 1.10
C ALA A 164 12.46 -4.24 1.56
N LEU A 165 13.21 -5.33 1.44
CA LEU A 165 12.79 -6.67 1.81
C LEU A 165 13.54 -7.12 3.06
N ARG A 166 12.80 -7.78 3.94
CA ARG A 166 13.34 -8.52 5.07
C ARG A 166 13.11 -10.01 4.80
N LEU A 167 14.20 -10.74 4.62
CA LEU A 167 14.17 -12.16 4.27
C LEU A 167 14.69 -13.00 5.42
N ARG A 168 13.96 -14.06 5.77
CA ARG A 168 14.35 -15.00 6.81
C ARG A 168 13.74 -16.38 6.57
N ALA A 169 14.55 -17.42 6.72
CA ALA A 169 14.05 -18.79 6.81
C ALA A 169 13.73 -19.15 8.27
N PRO A 170 12.70 -19.99 8.50
CA PRO A 170 12.34 -20.42 9.86
C PRO A 170 13.35 -21.42 10.46
N ASP A 171 14.13 -22.08 9.62
CA ASP A 171 14.91 -23.28 9.96
C ASP A 171 16.43 -23.15 9.72
N ARG A 172 16.90 -22.08 9.08
CA ARG A 172 18.31 -21.86 8.76
C ARG A 172 18.67 -20.39 8.55
N THR A 173 19.97 -20.11 8.56
CA THR A 173 20.50 -18.84 8.04
C THR A 173 20.48 -18.85 6.52
N LEU A 174 19.93 -17.81 5.90
CA LEU A 174 19.92 -17.67 4.45
C LEU A 174 21.33 -17.43 3.89
N THR A 175 21.67 -18.11 2.80
CA THR A 175 22.91 -17.83 2.06
C THR A 175 22.74 -16.67 1.08
N ALA A 176 23.86 -16.10 0.62
CA ALA A 176 23.84 -15.04 -0.39
C ALA A 176 23.24 -15.51 -1.72
N GLU A 177 23.41 -16.79 -2.07
CA GLU A 177 22.80 -17.38 -3.27
C GLU A 177 21.28 -17.46 -3.15
N GLU A 178 20.75 -17.76 -1.96
CA GLU A 178 19.32 -17.82 -1.70
C GLU A 178 18.66 -16.44 -1.79
N THR A 179 19.27 -15.40 -1.20
CA THR A 179 18.76 -14.03 -1.33
C THR A 179 18.87 -13.50 -2.76
N ALA A 180 19.97 -13.79 -3.46
CA ALA A 180 20.09 -13.46 -4.88
C ALA A 180 19.04 -14.19 -5.75
N ALA A 181 18.68 -15.43 -5.41
CA ALA A 181 17.63 -16.17 -6.08
C ALA A 181 16.24 -15.54 -5.84
N VAL A 182 15.95 -15.10 -4.61
CA VAL A 182 14.73 -14.33 -4.28
C VAL A 182 14.64 -13.09 -5.16
N ARG A 183 15.72 -12.29 -5.23
CA ARG A 183 15.76 -11.09 -6.07
C ARG A 183 15.48 -11.39 -7.54
N LYS A 184 16.08 -12.45 -8.09
CA LYS A 184 15.82 -12.87 -9.49
C LYS A 184 14.36 -13.27 -9.71
N ARG A 185 13.72 -13.95 -8.75
CA ARG A 185 12.30 -14.31 -8.83
C ARG A 185 11.40 -13.08 -8.81
N ILE A 186 11.67 -12.11 -7.93
CA ILE A 186 10.95 -10.82 -7.87
C ILE A 186 10.98 -10.12 -9.22
N VAL A 187 12.16 -9.96 -9.81
CA VAL A 187 12.30 -9.30 -11.12
C VAL A 187 11.53 -10.05 -12.21
N LYS A 188 11.57 -11.38 -12.19
CA LYS A 188 10.83 -12.20 -13.15
C LYS A 188 9.31 -12.03 -13.01
N VAL A 189 8.76 -12.16 -11.80
CA VAL A 189 7.32 -12.06 -11.54
C VAL A 189 6.83 -10.64 -11.82
N ALA A 190 7.54 -9.61 -11.35
CA ALA A 190 7.18 -8.22 -11.61
C ALA A 190 7.27 -7.88 -13.12
N GLY A 191 8.27 -8.40 -13.83
CA GLY A 191 8.36 -8.27 -15.29
C GLY A 191 7.17 -8.90 -16.01
N GLN A 192 6.70 -10.07 -15.55
CA GLN A 192 5.58 -10.79 -16.15
C GLN A 192 4.21 -10.15 -15.84
N ARG A 193 4.00 -9.69 -14.60
CA ARG A 193 2.69 -9.19 -14.14
C ARG A 193 2.43 -7.73 -14.50
N VAL A 194 3.45 -6.90 -14.38
CA VAL A 194 3.29 -5.43 -14.45
C VAL A 194 4.30 -4.77 -15.39
N GLY A 195 5.03 -5.56 -16.19
CA GLY A 195 6.03 -5.04 -17.13
C GLY A 195 7.22 -4.35 -16.45
N ALA A 196 7.51 -4.69 -15.19
CA ALA A 196 8.59 -4.06 -14.44
C ALA A 196 9.98 -4.43 -14.99
N VAL A 197 10.88 -3.46 -14.99
CA VAL A 197 12.29 -3.65 -15.33
C VAL A 197 13.16 -3.31 -14.12
N LEU A 198 14.15 -4.16 -13.82
CA LEU A 198 15.10 -3.90 -12.75
C LEU A 198 15.94 -2.67 -13.07
N ARG A 199 15.98 -1.70 -12.15
CA ARG A 199 16.87 -0.54 -12.23
C ARG A 199 18.24 -0.83 -11.63
N ALA A 200 18.26 -1.34 -10.40
CA ALA A 200 19.44 -1.55 -9.58
C ALA A 200 19.19 -2.53 -8.44
#